data_AF-G7W356-F1
#
_entry.id   AF-G7W356-F1
#
_cell.length_a   1.000
_cell.length_b   1.000
_cell.length_c   1.000
_cell.angle_alpha   90.00
_cell.angle_beta   90.00
_cell.angle_gamma   90.00
#
_symmetry.space_group_name_H-M   'P 1'
#
loop_
_entity.id
_entity.type
_entity.pdbx_description
1 polymer ?
#
loop_
_entity_poly.entity_id
_entity_poly.type
_entity_poly.pdbx_seq_one_letter_code
_entity_poly.pdbx_strand_id
1 'polypeptide(L)'
;MKMEDYTYHLEPGNELNLGSHMLEVCPTIAVNKPRIDVQPLGIGGKADPARLIFEGKPGPALVASIIELGGRYRLIINQIHGTEIKTKCRNCL
;
A
#
# COMPACT_ATOMS: atom_id res chain seq x y z
N MET A 1 0.29 4.02 -10.68
CA MET A 1 0.66 3.17 -9.52
C MET A 1 -0.62 2.58 -8.94
N LYS A 2 -0.63 1.29 -8.56
CA LYS A 2 -1.77 0.68 -7.86
C LYS A 2 -1.55 0.77 -6.35
N MET A 3 -2.61 1.13 -5.63
CA MET A 3 -2.64 1.18 -4.16
C MET A 3 -4.03 0.76 -3.70
N GLU A 4 -4.12 0.16 -2.51
CA GLU A 4 -5.38 -0.14 -1.84
C GLU A 4 -5.23 0.05 -0.34
N ASP A 5 -6.25 0.64 0.27
CA ASP A 5 -6.32 0.86 1.71
C ASP A 5 -6.50 -0.49 2.41
N TYR A 6 -5.50 -0.91 3.20
CA TYR A 6 -5.40 -2.28 3.69
C TYR A 6 -5.79 -2.42 5.16
N THR A 7 -5.39 -1.45 6.00
CA THR A 7 -5.80 -1.40 7.40
C THR A 7 -5.61 0.00 8.00
N TYR A 8 -6.23 0.27 9.15
CA TYR A 8 -6.20 1.56 9.82
C TYR A 8 -5.52 1.48 11.19
N HIS A 9 -4.76 2.52 11.52
CA HIS A 9 -4.29 2.82 12.87
C HIS A 9 -5.10 4.01 13.39
N LEU A 10 -5.96 3.80 14.39
CA LEU A 10 -6.95 4.79 14.85
C LEU A 10 -6.61 5.36 16.24
N GLU A 11 -5.32 5.54 16.51
CA GLU A 11 -4.86 6.24 17.71
C GLU A 11 -5.19 7.74 17.59
N PRO A 12 -5.91 8.33 18.56
CA PRO A 12 -6.26 9.75 18.51
C PRO A 12 -5.04 10.67 18.33
N GLY A 13 -5.06 11.50 17.28
CA GLY A 13 -3.95 12.41 16.94
C GLY A 13 -2.78 11.75 16.21
N ASN A 14 -2.88 10.47 15.87
CA ASN A 14 -1.92 9.71 15.08
C ASN A 14 -2.65 8.76 14.13
N GLU A 15 -3.78 9.19 13.57
CA GLU A 15 -4.59 8.39 12.67
C GLU A 15 -3.87 8.14 11.35
N LEU A 16 -3.71 6.87 10.96
CA LEU A 16 -3.00 6.48 9.75
C LEU A 16 -3.76 5.39 8.98
N ASN A 17 -3.54 5.38 7.67
CA ASN A 17 -4.01 4.34 6.76
C ASN A 17 -2.80 3.65 6.13
N LEU A 18 -2.75 2.32 6.24
CA LEU A 18 -1.72 1.51 5.60
C LEU A 18 -2.19 1.09 4.21
N GLY A 19 -1.56 1.65 3.19
CA GLY A 19 -1.75 1.23 1.80
C GLY A 19 -0.89 0.01 1.44
N SER A 20 -1.49 -1.00 0.80
CA SER A 20 -0.78 -2.17 0.29
C SER A 20 -1.55 -2.83 -0.87
N HIS A 21 -1.05 -3.98 -1.31
CA HIS A 21 -1.81 -4.98 -2.04
C HIS A 21 -1.22 -6.36 -1.76
N MET A 22 -1.83 -7.40 -2.31
CA MET A 22 -1.36 -8.78 -2.12
C MET A 22 0.12 -8.93 -2.48
N LEU A 23 0.50 -8.51 -3.69
CA LEU A 23 1.87 -8.58 -4.23
C LEU A 23 2.28 -7.33 -5.03
N GLU A 24 1.32 -6.58 -5.57
CA GLU A 24 1.46 -5.73 -6.75
C GLU A 24 1.58 -4.23 -6.43
N VAL A 25 2.44 -3.88 -5.47
CA VAL A 25 2.79 -2.48 -5.20
C VAL A 25 4.01 -2.09 -6.02
N CYS A 26 3.90 -0.99 -6.78
CA CYS A 26 4.96 -0.54 -7.67
C CYS A 26 6.17 0.02 -6.87
N PRO A 27 7.41 -0.43 -7.12
CA PRO A 27 8.58 -0.03 -6.33
C PRO A 27 9.09 1.40 -6.58
N THR A 28 8.48 2.18 -7.48
CA THR A 28 8.90 3.56 -7.76
C THR A 28 8.74 4.49 -6.55
N ILE A 29 7.85 4.13 -5.62
CA ILE A 29 7.64 4.82 -4.35
C ILE A 29 8.47 4.25 -3.19
N ALA A 30 9.36 3.29 -3.42
CA ALA A 30 10.19 2.71 -2.37
C ALA A 30 11.25 3.71 -1.89
N VAL A 31 11.38 3.92 -0.58
CA VAL A 31 12.43 4.78 -0.01
C VAL A 31 13.83 4.14 -0.11
N ASN A 32 13.89 2.82 0.04
CA ASN A 32 15.11 2.01 -0.03
C ASN A 32 15.04 0.98 -1.16
N LYS A 33 16.17 0.30 -1.44
CA LYS A 33 16.21 -0.82 -2.38
C LYS A 33 15.23 -1.92 -1.93
N PRO A 34 14.23 -2.29 -2.75
CA PRO A 34 13.29 -3.36 -2.39
C PRO A 34 13.99 -4.71 -2.21
N ARG A 35 13.49 -5.51 -1.27
CA ARG A 35 13.89 -6.89 -1.03
C ARG A 35 12.97 -7.83 -1.80
N ILE A 36 13.51 -8.87 -2.42
CA ILE A 36 12.69 -9.97 -2.95
C ILE A 36 12.40 -10.97 -1.83
N ASP A 37 11.16 -11.41 -1.72
CA ASP A 37 10.75 -12.41 -0.74
C ASP A 37 9.73 -13.39 -1.32
N VAL A 38 9.76 -14.63 -0.85
CA VAL A 38 8.82 -15.69 -1.24
C VAL A 38 8.12 -16.17 0.02
N GLN A 39 6.80 -16.00 0.07
CA GLN A 39 5.99 -16.43 1.20
C GLN A 39 4.73 -17.16 0.71
N PRO A 40 4.16 -18.07 1.51
CA PRO A 40 2.91 -18.73 1.17
C PRO A 40 1.77 -17.75 0.92
N LEU A 41 1.06 -17.95 -0.19
CA LEU A 41 -0.17 -17.23 -0.50
C LEU A 41 -1.29 -18.24 -0.79
N GLY A 42 -2.24 -18.36 0.15
CA GLY A 42 -3.36 -19.30 0.00
C GLY A 42 -4.34 -18.93 -1.13
N ILE A 43 -4.39 -17.66 -1.52
CA ILE A 43 -5.32 -17.17 -2.55
C ILE A 43 -4.83 -17.61 -3.93
N GLY A 44 -5.70 -18.31 -4.67
CA GLY A 44 -5.43 -18.85 -6.00
C GLY A 44 -4.84 -20.27 -6.04
N GLY A 45 -4.42 -20.84 -4.89
CA GLY A 45 -3.98 -22.24 -4.79
C GLY A 45 -2.75 -22.57 -5.66
N LYS A 46 -1.81 -21.64 -5.79
CA LYS A 46 -0.58 -21.79 -6.57
C LYS A 46 0.64 -21.94 -5.66
N ALA A 47 1.80 -22.16 -6.26
CA ALA A 47 3.08 -22.12 -5.56
C ALA A 47 3.34 -20.74 -4.97
N ASP A 48 4.19 -20.70 -3.94
CA ASP A 48 4.53 -19.49 -3.19
C ASP A 48 5.07 -18.39 -4.13
N PRO A 49 4.37 -17.25 -4.25
CA PRO A 49 4.77 -16.20 -5.16
C PRO A 49 5.91 -15.35 -4.60
N ALA A 50 6.84 -14.96 -5.48
CA ALA A 50 7.83 -13.95 -5.17
C ALA A 50 7.20 -12.53 -5.20
N ARG A 51 7.61 -11.66 -4.29
CA ARG A 51 7.17 -10.25 -4.22
C ARG A 51 8.31 -9.33 -3.83
N LEU A 52 8.12 -8.04 -4.10
CA LEU A 52 9.00 -6.99 -3.59
C LEU A 52 8.45 -6.44 -2.28
N ILE A 53 9.29 -6.44 -1.24
CA ILE A 53 9.00 -5.87 0.07
C ILE A 53 9.84 -4.60 0.25
N PHE A 54 9.18 -3.49 0.57
CA PHE A 54 9.80 -2.19 0.76
C PHE A 54 8.90 -1.25 1.59
N GLU A 55 9.52 -0.21 2.14
CA GLU A 55 8.82 0.90 2.79
C GLU A 55 8.58 2.05 1.79
N GLY A 56 7.45 2.74 1.89
CA GLY A 56 7.09 3.85 1.03
C GLY A 56 7.85 5.15 1.37
N LYS A 57 8.08 6.01 0.38
CA LYS A 57 8.62 7.37 0.56
C LYS A 57 7.63 8.25 1.32
N PRO A 58 8.09 9.05 2.31
CA PRO A 58 7.24 10.05 2.94
C PRO A 58 7.05 11.28 2.01
N GLY A 59 6.05 12.10 2.34
CA GLY A 59 5.80 13.39 1.69
C GLY A 59 4.39 13.55 1.11
N PRO A 60 4.10 14.72 0.52
CA PRO A 60 2.80 15.00 -0.09
C PRO A 60 2.49 14.03 -1.24
N ALA A 61 1.27 13.48 -1.25
CA ALA A 61 0.83 12.56 -2.29
C ALA A 61 -0.68 12.69 -2.56
N LEU A 62 -1.14 12.06 -3.65
CA LEU A 62 -2.54 11.97 -4.03
C LEU A 62 -2.94 10.50 -4.17
N VAL A 63 -4.10 10.15 -3.62
CA VAL A 63 -4.79 8.90 -3.94
C VAL A 63 -6.00 9.24 -4.78
N ALA A 64 -6.10 8.62 -5.96
CA ALA A 64 -7.16 8.90 -6.92
C ALA A 64 -7.93 7.62 -7.23
N SER A 65 -9.26 7.74 -7.31
CA SER A 65 -10.15 6.65 -7.73
C SER A 65 -11.17 7.17 -8.74
N ILE A 66 -11.38 6.42 -9.81
CA ILE A 66 -12.43 6.67 -10.79
C ILE A 66 -13.53 5.65 -10.54
N ILE A 67 -14.76 6.13 -10.35
CA ILE A 67 -15.93 5.29 -10.13
C ILE A 67 -16.99 5.56 -11.20
N GLU A 68 -17.69 4.51 -11.62
CA GLU A 68 -18.86 4.57 -12.50
C GLU A 68 -20.11 4.73 -11.63
N LEU A 69 -21.02 5.64 -12.01
CA LEU A 69 -22.22 6.00 -11.25
C LEU A 69 -23.47 6.00 -12.13
N GLY A 70 -23.72 4.91 -12.86
CA GLY A 70 -24.95 4.70 -13.63
C GLY A 70 -25.11 5.62 -14.84
N GLY A 71 -24.10 5.67 -15.72
CA GLY A 71 -24.06 6.45 -16.96
C GLY A 71 -23.09 7.64 -16.92
N ARG A 72 -22.31 7.79 -15.85
CA ARG A 72 -21.29 8.84 -15.72
C ARG A 72 -20.13 8.37 -14.85
N TYR A 73 -18.96 8.93 -15.09
CA TYR A 73 -17.78 8.70 -14.26
C TYR A 73 -17.58 9.84 -13.27
N ARG A 74 -17.07 9.51 -12.08
CA ARG A 74 -16.61 10.47 -11.08
C ARG A 74 -15.17 10.14 -10.71
N LEU A 75 -14.29 11.12 -10.84
CA LEU A 75 -12.94 11.08 -10.29
C LEU A 75 -12.97 11.65 -8.87
N ILE A 76 -12.47 10.88 -7.91
CA ILE A 76 -12.28 11.27 -6.51
C ILE A 76 -10.78 11.36 -6.26
N ILE A 77 -10.33 12.47 -5.69
CA ILE A 77 -8.92 12.70 -5.36
C ILE A 77 -8.84 13.03 -3.87
N ASN A 78 -8.01 12.29 -3.15
CA ASN A 78 -7.68 12.56 -1.75
C ASN A 78 -6.23 13.06 -1.66
N GLN A 79 -6.05 14.24 -1.05
CA GLN A 79 -4.73 14.76 -0.72
C GLN A 79 -4.27 14.12 0.59
N ILE A 80 -3.11 13.49 0.56
CA ILE A 80 -2.55 12.79 1.72
C ILE A 80 -1.10 13.19 1.95
N HIS A 81 -0.59 12.83 3.12
CA HIS A 81 0.82 12.94 3.45
C HIS A 81 1.33 11.57 3.86
N GLY A 82 2.25 10.99 3.06
CA GLY A 82 2.95 9.78 3.42
C GLY A 82 3.87 10.04 4.61
N THR A 83 3.79 9.21 5.64
CA THR A 83 4.61 9.34 6.85
C THR A 83 5.63 8.22 6.94
N GLU A 84 6.73 8.47 7.64
CA GLU A 84 7.67 7.42 7.99
C GLU A 84 7.04 6.40 8.95
N ILE A 85 7.47 5.14 8.86
CA ILE A 85 7.02 4.08 9.75
C ILE A 85 7.78 4.20 11.08
N LYS A 86 7.08 4.64 12.14
CA LYS A 86 7.67 4.82 13.49
C LYS A 86 8.08 3.51 14.15
N THR A 87 7.35 2.43 13.90
CA THR A 87 7.59 1.12 14.51
C THR A 87 7.85 0.09 13.44
N LYS A 88 9.08 -0.44 13.41
CA LYS A 88 9.39 -1.56 12.52
C LYS A 88 8.67 -2.82 12.99
N CYS A 89 8.03 -3.46 12.03
CA CYS A 89 7.41 -4.77 12.20
C CYS A 89 8.49 -5.80 12.58
N ARG A 90 8.42 -6.33 13.81
CA ARG A 90 9.41 -7.29 14.36
C ARG A 90 9.45 -8.64 13.61
N ASN A 91 8.37 -9.01 12.93
CA ASN A 91 8.21 -10.28 12.22
C ASN A 91 7.95 -10.11 10.72
N CYS A 92 8.21 -8.93 10.17
CA CYS A 92 8.29 -8.76 8.73
C CYS A 92 9.67 -9.27 8.35
N LEU A 93 9.74 -10.54 7.95
CA LEU A 93 10.91 -11.17 7.34
C LEU A 93 11.55 -10.23 6.31
#